data_AF-A0A429T7Z1-F1
#
_entry.id   AF-A0A429T7Z1-F1
#
_cell.length_a   1.000
_cell.length_b   1.000
_cell.length_c   1.000
_cell.angle_alpha   90.00
_cell.angle_beta   90.00
_cell.angle_gamma   90.00
#
_symmetry.space_group_name_H-M   'P 1'
#
loop_
_entity.id
_entity.type
_entity.pdbx_description
1 polymer ?
#
loop_
_entity_poly.entity_id
_entity_poly.type
_entity_poly.pdbx_seq_one_letter_code
_entity_poly.pdbx_strand_id
1 'polypeptide(L)'
;MTTHAPHTPHSAQGPHAPHSALGPQAERAQSVTLPASLDEAVAALAAMPAAVPVAGGTDLMAAVNAGLLRPAALVGLGRINEIRGWQYQDGHALLGAGLTHARMGRPDFAALIPALAAAARAAGPPQIRNAGTLGGNIASAAPTGDALPVLAALEAELVIVGPGSLGDTGCSQREIPVSHLLAGRDMLRPGELIGFVRVPLLHAPQVFLKATGRTGPGRAVASVGLVLDPARRGVRCAIGAVAPMPLRPLEAEQWVASLIDWDGDRSLAPEALEAFGEYVAAACVPDQGEQVSSAVLHLRRTVAVLARRALGRALTS
;
A
#
# COMPACT_ATOMS: atom_id res chain seq x y z
N MET A 1 47.38 -7.65 70.45
CA MET A 1 47.97 -6.62 71.33
C MET A 1 48.31 -5.43 70.47
N THR A 2 47.45 -4.41 70.49
CA THR A 2 47.74 -3.01 70.87
C THR A 2 48.42 -2.23 69.74
N THR A 3 47.79 -1.26 69.05
CA THR A 3 47.30 0.12 69.41
C THR A 3 47.96 0.99 68.32
N HIS A 4 47.40 1.99 67.63
CA HIS A 4 46.52 3.10 67.97
C HIS A 4 46.07 3.76 66.65
N ALA A 5 44.79 4.14 66.55
CA ALA A 5 44.37 5.38 65.85
C ALA A 5 44.52 6.56 66.86
N PRO A 6 44.41 7.87 66.52
CA PRO A 6 43.69 8.46 65.38
C PRO A 6 44.34 9.73 64.77
N HIS A 7 43.73 10.30 63.70
CA HIS A 7 43.51 11.74 63.55
C HIS A 7 42.73 12.04 62.25
N THR A 8 41.54 12.63 62.43
CA THR A 8 40.89 13.54 61.47
C THR A 8 40.80 14.92 62.13
N PRO A 9 40.78 16.01 61.36
CA PRO A 9 39.49 16.67 61.12
C PRO A 9 39.32 17.29 59.71
N HIS A 10 38.04 17.56 59.38
CA HIS A 10 37.42 18.59 58.51
C HIS A 10 38.32 19.45 57.60
N SER A 11 37.94 19.90 56.40
CA SER A 11 36.67 20.06 55.64
C SER A 11 37.08 20.44 54.20
N ALA A 12 36.33 20.14 53.14
CA ALA A 12 35.40 21.10 52.56
C ALA A 12 34.55 20.42 51.46
N GLN A 13 33.24 20.47 51.64
CA GLN A 13 32.24 20.21 50.61
C GLN A 13 32.24 21.38 49.63
N GLY A 14 32.57 21.11 48.36
CA GLY A 14 32.25 22.00 47.24
C GLY A 14 30.81 21.76 46.78
N PRO A 15 30.09 22.80 46.34
CA PRO A 15 28.63 22.77 46.22
C PRO A 15 28.20 21.86 45.06
N HIS A 16 27.26 20.96 45.36
CA HIS A 16 26.42 20.28 44.38
C HIS A 16 25.76 21.35 43.50
N ALA A 17 26.16 21.40 42.22
CA ALA A 17 25.40 22.12 41.22
C ALA A 17 24.01 21.48 41.14
N PRO A 18 22.93 22.25 41.30
CA PRO A 18 21.59 21.69 41.23
C PRO A 18 21.37 21.11 39.83
N HIS A 19 20.86 19.89 39.78
CA HIS A 19 20.23 19.35 38.60
C HIS A 19 19.27 20.41 38.05
N SER A 20 19.63 21.00 36.92
CA SER A 20 18.76 21.85 36.13
C SER A 20 17.45 21.09 35.93
N ALA A 21 16.41 21.53 36.64
CA ALA A 21 15.07 21.07 36.45
C ALA A 21 14.76 21.17 34.95
N LEU A 22 14.53 20.03 34.31
CA LEU A 22 13.81 19.96 33.06
C LEU A 22 12.49 20.68 33.31
N GLY A 23 12.41 21.94 32.86
CA GLY A 23 11.15 22.67 32.81
C GLY A 23 10.13 21.81 32.06
N PRO A 24 8.82 22.01 32.32
CA PRO A 24 7.80 21.29 31.57
C PRO A 24 8.03 21.60 30.08
N GLN A 25 8.53 20.63 29.32
CA GLN A 25 8.33 20.63 27.89
C GLN A 25 6.83 20.53 27.75
N ALA A 26 6.19 21.68 27.58
CA ALA A 26 4.79 21.74 27.22
C ALA A 26 4.62 20.74 26.08
N GLU A 27 3.85 19.67 26.33
CA GLU A 27 3.27 18.86 25.27
C GLU A 27 2.59 19.86 24.35
N ARG A 28 3.27 20.25 23.26
CA ARG A 28 2.64 21.07 22.23
C ARG A 28 1.48 20.22 21.75
N ALA A 29 0.26 20.61 22.14
CA ALA A 29 -0.94 19.91 21.74
C ALA A 29 -0.89 19.73 20.22
N GLN A 30 -0.86 18.48 19.76
CA GLN A 30 -0.87 18.17 18.34
C GLN A 30 -2.14 18.79 17.76
N SER A 31 -1.98 19.82 16.94
CA SER A 31 -3.13 20.47 16.31
C SER A 31 -3.72 19.53 15.25
N VAL A 32 -5.03 19.33 15.31
CA VAL A 32 -5.77 18.53 14.33
C VAL A 32 -6.67 19.47 13.52
N THR A 33 -6.48 19.49 12.20
CA THR A 33 -7.33 20.22 11.26
C THR A 33 -8.23 19.24 10.52
N LEU A 34 -9.52 19.57 10.35
CA LEU A 34 -10.52 18.69 9.74
C LEU A 34 -11.18 19.37 8.51
N PRO A 35 -10.44 19.47 7.39
CA PRO A 35 -10.94 20.06 6.14
C PRO A 35 -12.19 19.33 5.60
N ALA A 36 -12.99 20.07 4.83
CA ALA A 36 -14.19 19.55 4.16
C ALA A 36 -14.00 19.31 2.66
N SER A 37 -12.91 19.81 2.06
CA SER A 37 -12.56 19.64 0.64
C SER A 37 -11.07 19.30 0.46
N LEU A 38 -10.69 18.82 -0.73
CA LEU A 38 -9.29 18.66 -1.11
C LEU A 38 -8.53 20.00 -1.09
N ASP A 39 -9.15 21.09 -1.54
CA ASP A 39 -8.54 22.42 -1.52
C ASP A 39 -8.16 22.86 -0.10
N GLU A 40 -9.07 22.71 0.86
CA GLU A 40 -8.79 23.01 2.27
C GLU A 40 -7.70 22.10 2.85
N ALA A 41 -7.68 20.83 2.45
CA ALA A 41 -6.68 19.88 2.92
C ALA A 41 -5.27 20.21 2.41
N VAL A 42 -5.16 20.53 1.11
CA VAL A 42 -3.91 20.98 0.50
C VAL A 42 -3.46 22.29 1.10
N ALA A 43 -4.35 23.27 1.29
CA ALA A 43 -4.03 24.53 1.94
C ALA A 43 -3.51 24.33 3.37
N ALA A 44 -4.13 23.43 4.14
CA ALA A 44 -3.68 23.10 5.49
C ALA A 44 -2.28 22.44 5.51
N LEU A 45 -2.01 21.53 4.56
CA LEU A 45 -0.69 20.88 4.43
C LEU A 45 0.39 21.84 3.92
N ALA A 46 0.04 22.77 3.04
CA ALA A 46 0.95 23.81 2.57
C ALA A 46 1.30 24.81 3.69
N ALA A 47 0.33 25.16 4.54
CA ALA A 47 0.54 26.05 5.68
C ALA A 47 1.39 25.42 6.79
N MET A 48 1.37 24.09 6.93
CA MET A 48 2.15 23.36 7.91
C MET A 48 2.82 22.14 7.26
N PRO A 49 4.00 22.31 6.64
CA PRO A 49 4.69 21.21 5.94
C PRO A 49 5.04 19.99 6.81
N ALA A 50 5.09 20.16 8.14
CA ALA A 50 5.29 19.08 9.11
C ALA A 50 3.99 18.37 9.54
N ALA A 51 2.83 18.79 9.03
CA ALA A 51 1.56 18.13 9.27
C ALA A 51 1.46 16.85 8.45
N VAL A 52 0.89 15.81 9.05
CA VAL A 52 0.73 14.51 8.40
C VAL A 52 -0.74 14.31 8.04
N PRO A 53 -1.08 13.98 6.78
CA PRO A 53 -2.44 13.65 6.42
C PRO A 53 -2.87 12.32 7.04
N VAL A 54 -4.12 12.26 7.53
CA VAL A 54 -4.69 11.07 8.14
C VAL A 54 -6.08 10.77 7.57
N ALA A 55 -6.19 9.65 6.86
CA ALA A 55 -7.49 9.10 6.45
C ALA A 55 -8.02 8.15 7.54
N GLY A 56 -7.92 6.83 7.32
CA GLY A 56 -8.35 5.81 8.30
C GLY A 56 -7.44 5.64 9.51
N GLY A 57 -6.20 6.14 9.44
CA GLY A 57 -5.24 6.07 10.54
C GLY A 57 -4.71 4.68 10.90
N THR A 58 -5.10 3.61 10.20
CA THR A 58 -4.79 2.21 10.60
C THR A 58 -3.30 1.90 10.63
N ASP A 59 -2.54 2.40 9.67
CA ASP A 59 -1.08 2.23 9.63
C ASP A 59 -0.37 3.38 10.36
N LEU A 60 -0.86 4.61 10.17
CA LEU A 60 -0.30 5.81 10.78
C LEU A 60 -0.28 5.71 12.31
N MET A 61 -1.42 5.37 12.92
CA MET A 61 -1.52 5.28 14.39
C MET A 61 -0.73 4.09 14.93
N ALA A 62 -0.57 3.01 14.16
CA ALA A 62 0.31 1.92 14.55
C ALA A 62 1.78 2.40 14.62
N ALA A 63 2.23 3.19 13.64
CA ALA A 63 3.56 3.79 13.66
C ALA A 63 3.76 4.80 14.81
N VAL A 64 2.75 5.62 15.09
CA VAL A 64 2.76 6.56 16.23
C VAL A 64 2.85 5.82 17.57
N ASN A 65 2.00 4.80 17.77
CA ASN A 65 2.00 4.00 18.99
C ASN A 65 3.31 3.21 19.20
N ALA A 66 3.97 2.81 18.11
CA ALA A 66 5.28 2.19 18.14
C ALA A 66 6.43 3.19 18.34
N GLY A 67 6.16 4.49 18.41
CA GLY A 67 7.16 5.55 18.53
C GLY A 67 7.99 5.80 17.27
N LEU A 68 7.61 5.19 16.14
CA LEU A 68 8.31 5.33 14.85
C LEU A 68 7.99 6.66 14.15
N LEU A 69 6.89 7.31 14.53
CA LEU A 69 6.47 8.59 13.97
C LEU A 69 5.92 9.50 15.07
N ARG A 70 6.28 10.79 15.03
CA ARG A 70 5.72 11.83 15.91
C ARG A 70 5.26 13.03 15.07
N PRO A 71 4.03 13.01 14.53
CA PRO A 71 3.50 14.11 13.74
C PRO A 71 3.45 15.41 14.56
N ALA A 72 3.85 16.53 13.97
CA ALA A 72 3.71 17.84 14.61
C ALA A 72 2.24 18.31 14.62
N ALA A 73 1.49 17.92 13.59
CA ALA A 73 0.08 18.18 13.41
C ALA A 73 -0.55 17.09 12.54
N LEU A 74 -1.88 16.98 12.55
CA LEU A 74 -2.64 16.07 11.70
C LEU A 74 -3.65 16.84 10.84
N VAL A 75 -3.77 16.43 9.58
CA VAL A 75 -4.83 16.90 8.66
C VAL A 75 -5.76 15.73 8.36
N GLY A 76 -6.96 15.76 8.92
CA GLY A 76 -7.93 14.69 8.80
C GLY A 76 -8.67 14.69 7.45
N LEU A 77 -8.55 13.60 6.70
CA LEU A 77 -9.17 13.38 5.40
C LEU A 77 -10.50 12.60 5.46
N GLY A 78 -10.96 12.26 6.69
CA GLY A 78 -12.39 12.04 6.92
C GLY A 78 -13.16 13.32 6.53
N ARG A 79 -14.48 13.47 6.60
CA ARG A 79 -15.20 14.71 6.15
C ARG A 79 -15.08 15.14 4.67
N ILE A 80 -13.98 14.92 3.97
CA ILE A 80 -13.85 15.20 2.53
C ILE A 80 -14.72 14.19 1.76
N ASN A 81 -15.88 14.62 1.28
CA ASN A 81 -16.87 13.72 0.69
C ASN A 81 -16.54 13.31 -0.74
N GLU A 82 -15.92 14.20 -1.52
CA GLU A 82 -15.58 13.98 -2.93
C GLU A 82 -14.62 12.80 -3.16
N ILE A 83 -13.77 12.45 -2.18
CA ILE A 83 -12.85 11.31 -2.26
C ILE A 83 -13.40 10.01 -1.66
N ARG A 84 -14.69 9.92 -1.32
CA ARG A 84 -15.28 8.72 -0.67
C ARG A 84 -16.03 7.79 -1.63
N GLY A 85 -16.22 8.21 -2.88
CA GLY A 85 -16.94 7.47 -3.89
C GLY A 85 -16.05 7.08 -5.07
N TRP A 86 -16.70 6.81 -6.20
CA TRP A 86 -16.04 6.66 -7.48
C TRP A 86 -16.91 7.29 -8.58
N GLN A 87 -16.29 7.64 -9.70
CA GLN A 87 -16.94 8.21 -10.86
C GLN A 87 -16.49 7.46 -12.12
N TYR A 88 -17.29 7.54 -13.18
CA TYR A 88 -16.96 6.98 -14.49
C TYR A 88 -16.42 8.09 -15.38
N GLN A 89 -15.26 7.87 -16.00
CA GLN A 89 -14.64 8.84 -16.88
C GLN A 89 -13.85 8.11 -17.97
N ASP A 90 -14.22 8.31 -19.23
CA ASP A 90 -13.46 7.87 -20.41
C ASP A 90 -13.00 6.39 -20.36
N GLY A 91 -13.92 5.48 -20.01
CA GLY A 91 -13.61 4.04 -19.88
C GLY A 91 -12.78 3.67 -18.65
N HIS A 92 -12.64 4.59 -17.69
CA HIS A 92 -11.96 4.39 -16.42
C HIS A 92 -12.93 4.66 -15.26
N ALA A 93 -12.63 4.05 -14.12
CA ALA A 93 -13.19 4.43 -12.83
C ALA A 93 -12.19 5.34 -12.13
N LEU A 94 -12.63 6.53 -11.77
CA LEU A 94 -11.92 7.44 -10.91
C LEU A 94 -12.32 7.14 -9.46
N LEU A 95 -11.48 6.40 -8.73
CA LEU A 95 -11.74 5.96 -7.37
C LEU A 95 -11.22 7.01 -6.38
N GLY A 96 -12.07 7.49 -5.48
CA GLY A 96 -11.62 8.40 -4.43
C GLY A 96 -10.64 7.75 -3.47
N ALA A 97 -9.58 8.47 -3.09
CA ALA A 97 -8.56 7.97 -2.16
C ALA A 97 -9.12 7.64 -0.77
N GLY A 98 -10.22 8.26 -0.35
CA GLY A 98 -10.93 7.98 0.89
C GLY A 98 -11.87 6.77 0.83
N LEU A 99 -11.95 6.05 -0.29
CA LEU A 99 -12.77 4.85 -0.43
C LEU A 99 -12.27 3.75 0.52
N THR A 100 -13.14 3.28 1.42
CA THR A 100 -12.75 2.28 2.42
C THR A 100 -12.69 0.87 1.84
N HIS A 101 -11.86 -0.01 2.41
CA HIS A 101 -11.84 -1.42 2.02
C HIS A 101 -13.21 -2.08 2.22
N ALA A 102 -13.96 -1.70 3.26
CA ALA A 102 -15.32 -2.18 3.48
C ALA A 102 -16.26 -1.76 2.34
N ARG A 103 -16.16 -0.52 1.85
CA ARG A 103 -16.97 -0.04 0.72
C ARG A 103 -16.60 -0.75 -0.58
N MET A 104 -15.31 -0.91 -0.87
CA MET A 104 -14.80 -1.68 -2.02
C MET A 104 -15.17 -3.16 -1.96
N GLY A 105 -15.35 -3.73 -0.77
CA GLY A 105 -15.69 -5.14 -0.62
C GLY A 105 -17.14 -5.49 -1.02
N ARG A 106 -18.00 -4.50 -1.26
CA ARG A 106 -19.44 -4.68 -1.53
C ARG A 106 -19.72 -5.16 -2.96
N PRO A 107 -20.88 -5.82 -3.21
CA PRO A 107 -21.19 -6.40 -4.52
C PRO A 107 -21.19 -5.42 -5.70
N ASP A 108 -21.66 -4.19 -5.48
CA ASP A 108 -21.71 -3.14 -6.51
C ASP A 108 -20.32 -2.70 -6.97
N PHE A 109 -19.36 -2.62 -6.05
CA PHE A 109 -17.96 -2.39 -6.41
C PHE A 109 -17.30 -3.64 -6.99
N ALA A 110 -17.67 -4.83 -6.49
CA ALA A 110 -17.15 -6.10 -7.01
C ALA A 110 -17.55 -6.35 -8.47
N ALA A 111 -18.70 -5.86 -8.91
CA ALA A 111 -19.11 -5.87 -10.32
C ALA A 111 -18.26 -4.93 -11.18
N LEU A 112 -17.66 -3.90 -10.59
CA LEU A 112 -16.83 -2.90 -11.29
C LEU A 112 -15.37 -3.36 -11.43
N ILE A 113 -14.74 -3.73 -10.31
CA ILE A 113 -13.31 -4.11 -10.25
C ILE A 113 -13.19 -5.34 -9.33
N PRO A 114 -13.46 -6.55 -9.84
CA PRO A 114 -13.57 -7.77 -9.03
C PRO A 114 -12.32 -8.08 -8.20
N ALA A 115 -11.11 -7.92 -8.77
CA ALA A 115 -9.87 -8.21 -8.05
C ALA A 115 -9.64 -7.23 -6.89
N LEU A 116 -9.94 -5.95 -7.08
CA LEU A 116 -9.76 -4.94 -6.03
C LEU A 116 -10.77 -5.14 -4.90
N ALA A 117 -12.00 -5.54 -5.23
CA ALA A 117 -13.00 -5.95 -4.24
C ALA A 117 -12.55 -7.18 -3.44
N ALA A 118 -11.95 -8.18 -4.09
CA ALA A 118 -11.40 -9.37 -3.44
C ALA A 118 -10.23 -9.02 -2.53
N ALA A 119 -9.31 -8.16 -2.97
CA ALA A 119 -8.23 -7.63 -2.15
C ALA A 119 -8.75 -6.86 -0.92
N ALA A 120 -9.74 -6.00 -1.12
CA ALA A 120 -10.37 -5.22 -0.06
C ALA A 120 -11.02 -6.11 1.01
N ARG A 121 -11.71 -7.18 0.61
CA ARG A 121 -12.26 -8.18 1.56
C ARG A 121 -11.18 -8.90 2.36
N ALA A 122 -9.97 -9.03 1.80
CA ALA A 122 -8.84 -9.70 2.43
C ALA A 122 -8.02 -8.80 3.38
N ALA A 123 -8.21 -7.47 3.36
CA ALA A 123 -7.41 -6.43 4.03
C ALA A 123 -7.50 -6.38 5.57
N GLY A 124 -7.54 -7.53 6.22
CA GLY A 124 -7.59 -7.63 7.68
C GLY A 124 -9.01 -7.80 8.23
N PRO A 125 -9.19 -7.66 9.56
CA PRO A 125 -10.50 -7.80 10.20
C PRO A 125 -11.45 -6.63 9.85
N PRO A 126 -12.77 -6.77 10.07
CA PRO A 126 -13.76 -5.75 9.70
C PRO A 126 -13.45 -4.32 10.17
N GLN A 127 -12.87 -4.16 11.37
CA GLN A 127 -12.50 -2.87 11.95
C GLN A 127 -11.45 -2.16 11.10
N ILE A 128 -10.42 -2.89 10.66
CA ILE A 128 -9.40 -2.35 9.75
C ILE A 128 -10.03 -2.02 8.41
N ARG A 129 -10.94 -2.85 7.89
CA ARG A 129 -11.57 -2.58 6.58
C ARG A 129 -12.52 -1.37 6.61
N ASN A 130 -13.20 -1.13 7.73
CA ASN A 130 -14.12 -0.02 7.89
C ASN A 130 -13.39 1.33 7.95
N ALA A 131 -12.17 1.35 8.50
CA ALA A 131 -11.37 2.57 8.61
C ALA A 131 -10.36 2.74 7.46
N GLY A 132 -9.66 1.66 7.09
CA GLY A 132 -8.60 1.66 6.07
C GLY A 132 -9.14 2.07 4.70
N THR A 133 -8.38 2.95 4.03
CA THR A 133 -8.76 3.57 2.76
C THR A 133 -7.82 3.17 1.63
N LEU A 134 -8.28 3.25 0.38
CA LEU A 134 -7.47 2.98 -0.81
C LEU A 134 -6.22 3.86 -0.85
N GLY A 135 -6.38 5.17 -0.67
CA GLY A 135 -5.28 6.13 -0.66
C GLY A 135 -4.32 5.89 0.50
N GLY A 136 -4.83 5.56 1.69
CA GLY A 136 -3.99 5.17 2.83
C GLY A 136 -3.18 3.90 2.56
N ASN A 137 -3.76 2.91 1.90
CA ASN A 137 -3.06 1.67 1.51
C ASN A 137 -1.90 1.95 0.54
N ILE A 138 -2.12 2.86 -0.43
CA ILE A 138 -1.11 3.27 -1.41
C ILE A 138 -0.02 4.12 -0.77
N ALA A 139 -0.40 5.16 0.00
CA ALA A 139 0.54 6.09 0.62
C ALA A 139 1.43 5.43 1.69
N SER A 140 0.89 4.44 2.41
CA SER A 140 1.66 3.59 3.33
C SER A 140 2.71 2.74 2.59
N ALA A 141 2.41 2.38 1.33
CA ALA A 141 3.24 1.54 0.48
C ALA A 141 3.77 0.28 1.18
N ALA A 142 3.00 -0.24 2.15
CA ALA A 142 3.44 -1.40 2.91
C ALA A 142 3.65 -2.58 1.96
N PRO A 143 4.78 -3.32 2.04
CA PRO A 143 5.05 -4.46 1.15
C PRO A 143 3.91 -5.49 1.11
N THR A 144 3.19 -5.62 2.23
CA THR A 144 2.06 -6.53 2.40
C THR A 144 0.69 -5.90 2.08
N GLY A 145 0.65 -4.74 1.40
CA GLY A 145 -0.57 -4.02 1.06
C GLY A 145 -1.39 -4.77 0.00
N ASP A 146 -2.61 -5.18 0.34
CA ASP A 146 -3.40 -6.08 -0.49
C ASP A 146 -3.88 -5.45 -1.81
N ALA A 147 -4.10 -4.13 -1.87
CA ALA A 147 -4.53 -3.46 -3.10
C ALA A 147 -3.38 -3.26 -4.10
N LEU A 148 -2.14 -3.15 -3.62
CA LEU A 148 -0.98 -2.77 -4.42
C LEU A 148 -0.72 -3.69 -5.62
N PRO A 149 -0.69 -5.04 -5.50
CA PRO A 149 -0.50 -5.91 -6.67
C PRO A 149 -1.66 -5.81 -7.66
N VAL A 150 -2.89 -5.59 -7.19
CA VAL A 150 -4.04 -5.41 -8.09
C VAL A 150 -3.90 -4.11 -8.90
N LEU A 151 -3.54 -3.01 -8.24
CA LEU A 151 -3.34 -1.72 -8.90
C LEU A 151 -2.16 -1.76 -9.89
N ALA A 152 -1.10 -2.50 -9.56
CA ALA A 152 0.04 -2.71 -10.46
C ALA A 152 -0.37 -3.52 -11.72
N ALA A 153 -1.16 -4.59 -11.56
CA ALA A 153 -1.64 -5.40 -12.69
C ALA A 153 -2.70 -4.69 -13.55
N LEU A 154 -3.47 -3.78 -12.94
CA LEU A 154 -4.40 -2.88 -13.64
C LEU A 154 -3.71 -1.66 -14.25
N GLU A 155 -2.42 -1.47 -14.01
CA GLU A 155 -1.64 -0.31 -14.49
C GLU A 155 -2.30 1.02 -14.10
N ALA A 156 -2.80 1.08 -12.86
CA ALA A 156 -3.54 2.24 -12.36
C ALA A 156 -2.68 3.51 -12.31
N GLU A 157 -3.34 4.65 -12.48
CA GLU A 157 -2.75 5.98 -12.36
C GLU A 157 -3.26 6.67 -11.09
N LEU A 158 -2.41 7.47 -10.47
CA LEU A 158 -2.74 8.27 -9.29
C LEU A 158 -2.97 9.70 -9.75
N VAL A 159 -4.11 10.27 -9.35
CA VAL A 159 -4.36 11.71 -9.46
C VAL A 159 -3.88 12.35 -8.17
N ILE A 160 -2.75 13.02 -8.26
CA ILE A 160 -2.11 13.74 -7.17
C ILE A 160 -2.61 15.17 -7.18
N VAL A 161 -3.14 15.62 -6.05
CA VAL A 161 -3.70 16.95 -5.84
C VAL A 161 -2.72 17.72 -4.95
N GLY A 162 -2.33 18.91 -5.37
CA GLY A 162 -1.33 19.71 -4.68
C GLY A 162 -1.63 21.21 -4.75
N PRO A 163 -0.77 22.05 -4.15
CA PRO A 163 -0.97 23.49 -4.17
C PRO A 163 -1.01 24.01 -5.62
N GLY A 164 -1.89 24.97 -5.89
CA GLY A 164 -1.99 25.64 -7.18
C GLY A 164 -0.73 26.43 -7.53
N SER A 165 -0.60 26.82 -8.80
CA SER A 165 0.44 27.77 -9.21
C SER A 165 0.11 29.18 -8.71
N LEU A 166 1.11 30.05 -8.55
CA LEU A 166 0.89 31.44 -8.14
C LEU A 166 -0.15 32.11 -9.06
N GLY A 167 -1.28 32.53 -8.48
CA GLY A 167 -2.37 33.20 -9.20
C GLY A 167 -3.56 32.30 -9.55
N ASP A 168 -3.47 30.99 -9.33
CA ASP A 168 -4.60 30.07 -9.45
C ASP A 168 -5.33 29.92 -8.11
N THR A 169 -6.66 29.88 -8.14
CA THR A 169 -7.49 29.80 -6.93
C THR A 169 -7.83 28.38 -6.50
N GLY A 170 -7.40 27.37 -7.25
CA GLY A 170 -7.66 25.95 -6.97
C GLY A 170 -6.40 25.10 -6.83
N CYS A 171 -6.56 23.84 -6.39
CA CYS A 171 -5.46 22.89 -6.39
C CYS A 171 -4.98 22.53 -7.80
N SER A 172 -3.67 22.34 -7.92
CA SER A 172 -3.09 21.70 -9.10
C SER A 172 -3.34 20.20 -9.07
N GLN A 173 -3.41 19.58 -10.24
CA GLN A 173 -3.48 18.13 -10.39
C GLN A 173 -2.38 17.64 -11.33
N ARG A 174 -1.81 16.49 -11.00
CA ARG A 174 -0.93 15.74 -11.90
C ARG A 174 -1.21 14.26 -11.79
N GLU A 175 -0.97 13.56 -12.88
CA GLU A 175 -1.13 12.11 -12.95
C GLU A 175 0.25 11.44 -12.92
N ILE A 176 0.37 10.36 -12.14
CA ILE A 176 1.54 9.48 -12.18
C ILE A 176 1.11 8.01 -12.14
N PRO A 177 1.82 7.10 -12.81
CA PRO A 177 1.58 5.68 -12.64
C PRO A 177 1.75 5.25 -11.18
N VAL A 178 0.87 4.41 -10.66
CA VAL A 178 1.01 3.88 -9.28
C VAL A 178 2.34 3.17 -9.09
N SER A 179 2.83 2.50 -10.14
CA SER A 179 4.13 1.81 -10.15
C SER A 179 5.30 2.76 -9.94
N HIS A 180 5.20 4.02 -10.39
CA HIS A 180 6.25 5.01 -10.18
C HIS A 180 6.35 5.45 -8.73
N LEU A 181 5.20 5.69 -8.08
CA LEU A 181 5.17 5.99 -6.64
C LEU A 181 5.72 4.83 -5.82
N LEU A 182 5.27 3.61 -6.10
CA LEU A 182 5.71 2.41 -5.36
C LEU A 182 7.19 2.08 -5.60
N ALA A 183 7.75 2.45 -6.76
CA ALA A 183 9.17 2.32 -7.07
C ALA A 183 10.04 3.44 -6.50
N GLY A 184 9.44 4.48 -5.92
CA GLY A 184 10.14 5.70 -5.51
C GLY A 184 10.70 6.52 -6.68
N ARG A 185 10.21 6.30 -7.91
CA ARG A 185 10.62 7.08 -9.10
C ARG A 185 9.98 8.46 -9.12
N ASP A 186 8.71 8.52 -8.72
CA ASP A 186 7.96 9.75 -8.49
C ASP A 186 7.50 9.77 -7.04
N MET A 187 7.68 10.90 -6.34
CA MET A 187 7.30 11.03 -4.94
C MET A 187 6.21 12.08 -4.77
N LEU A 188 5.42 11.95 -3.70
CA LEU A 188 4.55 13.04 -3.25
C LEU A 188 5.42 14.19 -2.76
N ARG A 189 5.15 15.38 -3.26
CA ARG A 189 5.82 16.63 -2.86
C ARG A 189 5.16 17.17 -1.58
N PRO A 190 5.83 18.07 -0.84
CA PRO A 190 5.19 18.74 0.29
C PRO A 190 3.87 19.41 -0.13
N GLY A 191 2.81 19.18 0.64
CA GLY A 191 1.47 19.68 0.34
C GLY A 191 0.67 18.85 -0.68
N GLU A 192 1.25 17.81 -1.29
CA GLU A 192 0.52 16.92 -2.19
C GLU A 192 -0.20 15.78 -1.45
N LEU A 193 -1.32 15.35 -2.04
CA LEU A 193 -2.17 14.27 -1.58
C LEU A 193 -2.54 13.38 -2.77
N ILE A 194 -2.72 12.08 -2.51
CA ILE A 194 -3.44 11.22 -3.44
C ILE A 194 -4.92 11.57 -3.32
N GLY A 195 -5.49 12.21 -4.34
CA GLY A 195 -6.92 12.53 -4.38
C GLY A 195 -7.74 11.37 -4.92
N PHE A 196 -7.28 10.80 -6.03
CA PHE A 196 -7.97 9.72 -6.73
C PHE A 196 -7.00 8.68 -7.30
N VAL A 197 -7.56 7.52 -7.65
CA VAL A 197 -6.89 6.42 -8.35
C VAL A 197 -7.70 6.11 -9.59
N ARG A 198 -7.13 6.36 -10.77
CA ARG A 198 -7.74 6.09 -12.06
C ARG A 198 -7.42 4.66 -12.48
N VAL A 199 -8.47 3.85 -12.63
CA VAL A 199 -8.36 2.42 -12.93
C VAL A 199 -9.14 2.12 -14.22
N PRO A 200 -8.59 1.39 -15.19
CA PRO A 200 -9.34 1.05 -16.41
C PRO A 200 -10.54 0.15 -16.08
N LEU A 201 -11.68 0.41 -16.72
CA LEU A 201 -12.87 -0.44 -16.65
C LEU A 201 -12.79 -1.54 -17.68
N LEU A 202 -12.31 -2.70 -17.24
CA LEU A 202 -12.07 -3.84 -18.10
C LEU A 202 -13.21 -4.84 -17.99
N HIS A 203 -13.82 -5.19 -19.13
CA HIS A 203 -14.68 -6.37 -19.26
C HIS A 203 -13.79 -7.62 -19.38
N ALA A 204 -13.06 -7.91 -18.32
CA ALA A 204 -11.95 -8.85 -18.30
C ALA A 204 -11.96 -9.65 -16.99
N PRO A 205 -11.65 -10.96 -17.02
CA PRO A 205 -11.41 -11.71 -15.79
C PRO A 205 -10.29 -11.10 -14.94
N GLN A 206 -10.59 -10.90 -13.66
CA GLN A 206 -9.68 -10.31 -12.68
C GLN A 206 -9.66 -11.17 -11.42
N VAL A 207 -8.48 -11.54 -10.95
CA VAL A 207 -8.30 -12.44 -9.80
C VAL A 207 -7.33 -11.83 -8.80
N PHE A 208 -7.68 -11.90 -7.52
CA PHE A 208 -6.76 -11.65 -6.42
C PHE A 208 -6.70 -12.88 -5.51
N LEU A 209 -5.49 -13.35 -5.20
CA LEU A 209 -5.25 -14.41 -4.22
C LEU A 209 -4.20 -13.97 -3.21
N LYS A 210 -4.33 -14.45 -1.97
CA LYS A 210 -3.39 -14.18 -0.88
C LYS A 210 -3.10 -15.45 -0.09
N ALA A 211 -1.83 -15.67 0.21
CA ALA A 211 -1.37 -16.66 1.18
C ALA A 211 -1.00 -15.96 2.50
N THR A 212 -1.39 -16.54 3.63
CA THR A 212 -1.10 -16.05 4.98
C THR A 212 -0.48 -17.16 5.82
N GLY A 213 0.38 -16.81 6.79
CA GLY A 213 0.99 -17.78 7.71
C GLY A 213 0.06 -18.36 8.78
N ARG A 214 -1.22 -17.98 8.77
CA ARG A 214 -2.24 -18.40 9.74
C ARG A 214 -3.61 -18.45 9.08
N THR A 215 -4.53 -19.17 9.72
CA THR A 215 -5.96 -19.12 9.38
C THR A 215 -6.57 -17.79 9.82
N GLY A 216 -7.49 -17.26 9.02
CA GLY A 216 -8.15 -15.97 9.25
C GLY A 216 -7.35 -14.75 8.77
N PRO A 217 -7.73 -13.52 9.19
CA PRO A 217 -7.06 -12.29 8.78
C PRO A 217 -5.58 -12.28 9.18
N GLY A 218 -4.72 -11.95 8.22
CA GLY A 218 -3.27 -11.89 8.44
C GLY A 218 -2.54 -11.13 7.34
N ARG A 219 -1.29 -10.75 7.63
CA ARG A 219 -0.38 -10.18 6.63
C ARG A 219 -0.05 -11.25 5.58
N ALA A 220 0.04 -10.81 4.33
CA ALA A 220 0.41 -11.68 3.23
C ALA A 220 1.84 -12.23 3.45
N VAL A 221 2.01 -13.53 3.23
CA VAL A 221 3.31 -14.14 2.92
C VAL A 221 3.62 -13.88 1.44
N ALA A 222 2.61 -14.03 0.59
CA ALA A 222 2.62 -13.65 -0.81
C ALA A 222 1.19 -13.34 -1.24
N SER A 223 1.04 -12.46 -2.23
CA SER A 223 -0.25 -12.19 -2.89
C SER A 223 -0.05 -12.01 -4.39
N VAL A 224 -1.11 -12.23 -5.16
CA VAL A 224 -1.12 -12.04 -6.62
C VAL A 224 -2.38 -11.29 -7.02
N GLY A 225 -2.20 -10.24 -7.83
CA GLY A 225 -3.25 -9.65 -8.64
C GLY A 225 -3.02 -10.05 -10.10
N LEU A 226 -4.05 -10.58 -10.77
CA LEU A 226 -3.99 -11.02 -12.15
C LEU A 226 -5.18 -10.49 -12.95
N VAL A 227 -4.90 -10.02 -14.16
CA VAL A 227 -5.88 -9.55 -15.13
C VAL A 227 -5.64 -10.31 -16.44
N LEU A 228 -6.65 -11.04 -16.90
CA LEU A 228 -6.67 -11.65 -18.24
C LEU A 228 -7.51 -10.75 -19.13
N ASP A 229 -6.90 -10.06 -20.09
CA ASP A 229 -7.53 -9.02 -20.89
C ASP A 229 -7.62 -9.45 -22.37
N PRO A 230 -8.77 -10.02 -22.80
CA PRO A 230 -8.96 -10.45 -24.18
C PRO A 230 -8.90 -9.31 -25.19
N ALA A 231 -9.37 -8.11 -24.81
CA ALA A 231 -9.39 -6.95 -25.72
C ALA A 231 -7.96 -6.51 -26.08
N ARG A 232 -7.03 -6.60 -25.12
CA ARG A 232 -5.60 -6.31 -25.34
C ARG A 232 -4.76 -7.55 -25.64
N ARG A 233 -5.37 -8.74 -25.75
CA ARG A 233 -4.69 -10.04 -25.89
C ARG A 233 -3.52 -10.20 -24.92
N GLY A 234 -3.76 -9.87 -23.65
CA GLY A 234 -2.70 -9.79 -22.64
C GLY A 234 -3.06 -10.44 -21.31
N VAL A 235 -2.05 -10.97 -20.64
CA VAL A 235 -2.10 -11.37 -19.23
C VAL A 235 -1.24 -10.38 -18.44
N ARG A 236 -1.77 -9.76 -17.40
CA ARG A 236 -1.02 -8.89 -16.49
C ARG A 236 -1.07 -9.46 -15.09
N CYS A 237 0.07 -9.48 -14.41
CA CYS A 237 0.26 -10.12 -13.11
C CYS A 237 1.17 -9.27 -12.25
N ALA A 238 0.86 -9.13 -10.96
CA ALA A 238 1.80 -8.57 -10.01
C ALA A 238 1.79 -9.35 -8.70
N ILE A 239 2.98 -9.55 -8.14
CA ILE A 239 3.20 -10.30 -6.90
C ILE A 239 3.51 -9.32 -5.77
N GLY A 240 2.70 -9.35 -4.70
CA GLY A 240 2.89 -8.56 -3.49
C GLY A 240 3.56 -9.36 -2.36
N ALA A 241 4.00 -8.65 -1.32
CA ALA A 241 4.62 -9.16 -0.09
C ALA A 241 5.98 -9.87 -0.21
N VAL A 242 6.51 -10.07 -1.41
CA VAL A 242 7.80 -10.73 -1.65
C VAL A 242 8.97 -9.77 -1.87
N ALA A 243 8.67 -8.49 -2.06
CA ALA A 243 9.63 -7.41 -2.27
C ALA A 243 9.07 -6.10 -1.67
N PRO A 244 9.88 -5.03 -1.54
CA PRO A 244 9.41 -3.74 -1.00
C PRO A 244 8.19 -3.15 -1.74
N MET A 245 8.02 -3.51 -3.01
CA MET A 245 6.90 -3.13 -3.87
C MET A 245 6.40 -4.34 -4.67
N PRO A 246 5.18 -4.30 -5.23
CA PRO A 246 4.71 -5.36 -6.11
C PRO A 246 5.62 -5.54 -7.33
N LEU A 247 5.97 -6.79 -7.65
CA LEU A 247 6.79 -7.14 -8.81
C LEU A 247 5.93 -7.64 -9.96
N ARG A 248 6.19 -7.15 -11.18
CA ARG A 248 5.54 -7.62 -12.41
C ARG A 248 6.49 -8.52 -13.21
N PRO A 249 6.17 -9.82 -13.38
CA PRO A 249 6.98 -10.74 -14.17
C PRO A 249 6.65 -10.62 -15.67
N LEU A 250 7.08 -9.52 -16.30
CA LEU A 250 6.69 -9.16 -17.67
C LEU A 250 7.00 -10.24 -18.73
N GLU A 251 8.12 -10.95 -18.58
CA GLU A 251 8.48 -12.06 -19.48
C GLU A 251 7.51 -13.24 -19.35
N ALA A 252 7.11 -13.57 -18.12
CA ALA A 252 6.11 -14.62 -17.87
C ALA A 252 4.72 -14.23 -18.39
N GLU A 253 4.34 -12.96 -18.23
CA GLU A 253 3.12 -12.37 -18.79
C GLU A 253 3.07 -12.53 -20.32
N GLN A 254 4.14 -12.11 -21.01
CA GLN A 254 4.24 -12.19 -22.47
C GLN A 254 4.27 -13.64 -22.96
N TRP A 255 5.06 -14.50 -22.31
CA TRP A 255 5.16 -15.90 -22.65
C TRP A 255 3.80 -16.60 -22.58
N VAL A 256 3.07 -16.46 -21.46
CA VAL A 256 1.79 -17.15 -21.32
C VAL A 256 0.73 -16.57 -22.25
N ALA A 257 0.75 -15.26 -22.50
CA ALA A 257 -0.14 -14.62 -23.47
C ALA A 257 0.08 -15.14 -24.90
N SER A 258 1.31 -15.53 -25.26
CA SER A 258 1.63 -16.11 -26.57
C SER A 258 1.09 -17.53 -26.77
N LEU A 259 0.76 -18.23 -25.69
CA LEU A 259 0.21 -19.58 -25.72
C LEU A 259 -1.32 -19.60 -25.78
N ILE A 260 -1.98 -18.49 -25.45
CA ILE A 260 -3.44 -18.39 -25.41
C ILE A 260 -3.97 -18.21 -26.83
N ASP A 261 -4.88 -19.10 -27.25
CA ASP A 261 -5.72 -18.85 -28.41
C ASP A 261 -6.78 -17.81 -28.05
N TRP A 262 -6.50 -16.55 -28.35
CA TRP A 262 -7.35 -15.41 -28.03
C TRP A 262 -8.67 -15.41 -28.80
N ASP A 263 -8.69 -16.02 -29.98
CA ASP A 263 -9.86 -16.11 -30.86
C ASP A 263 -10.68 -17.38 -30.62
N GLY A 264 -10.11 -18.35 -29.90
CA GLY A 264 -10.75 -19.61 -29.52
C GLY A 264 -11.22 -19.69 -28.06
N ASP A 265 -11.05 -20.87 -27.47
CA ASP A 265 -11.54 -21.19 -26.12
C ASP A 265 -10.68 -20.64 -24.98
N ARG A 266 -9.52 -20.03 -25.31
CA ARG A 266 -8.53 -19.50 -24.37
C ARG A 266 -8.10 -20.52 -23.31
N SER A 267 -8.16 -21.82 -23.62
CA SER A 267 -7.70 -22.86 -22.72
C SER A 267 -6.17 -22.98 -22.73
N LEU A 268 -5.61 -23.45 -21.62
CA LEU A 268 -4.18 -23.79 -21.52
C LEU A 268 -4.04 -25.18 -20.94
N ALA A 269 -3.06 -25.94 -21.45
CA ALA A 269 -2.69 -27.22 -20.89
C ALA A 269 -2.23 -27.06 -19.41
N PRO A 270 -2.48 -28.05 -18.54
CA PRO A 270 -2.04 -27.99 -17.13
C PRO A 270 -0.55 -27.68 -16.96
N GLU A 271 0.30 -28.21 -17.85
CA GLU A 271 1.74 -27.99 -17.88
C GLU A 271 2.10 -26.53 -18.16
N ALA A 272 1.34 -25.85 -19.02
CA ALA A 272 1.54 -24.43 -19.29
C ALA A 272 1.15 -23.55 -18.09
N LEU A 273 0.10 -23.93 -17.36
CA LEU A 273 -0.28 -23.26 -16.10
C LEU A 273 0.79 -23.45 -15.02
N GLU A 274 1.35 -24.65 -14.91
CA GLU A 274 2.44 -24.94 -13.99
C GLU A 274 3.71 -24.16 -14.34
N ALA A 275 4.12 -24.18 -15.61
CA ALA A 275 5.26 -23.41 -16.10
C ALA A 275 5.07 -21.89 -15.91
N PHE A 276 3.86 -21.35 -16.09
CA PHE A 276 3.56 -19.95 -15.75
C PHE A 276 3.87 -19.66 -14.28
N GLY A 277 3.42 -20.52 -13.37
CA GLY A 277 3.74 -20.40 -11.95
C GLY A 277 5.24 -20.37 -11.68
N GLU A 278 5.99 -21.28 -12.29
CA GLU A 278 7.45 -21.37 -12.13
C GLU A 278 8.18 -20.14 -12.69
N TYR A 279 7.77 -19.63 -13.87
CA TYR A 279 8.36 -18.41 -14.46
C TYR A 279 8.10 -17.18 -13.60
N VAL A 280 6.87 -17.04 -13.08
CA VAL A 280 6.52 -15.95 -12.15
C VAL A 280 7.35 -16.03 -10.88
N ALA A 281 7.51 -17.23 -10.30
CA ALA A 281 8.28 -17.45 -9.09
C ALA A 281 9.77 -17.19 -9.29
N ALA A 282 10.35 -17.64 -10.42
CA ALA A 282 11.74 -17.37 -10.77
C ALA A 282 12.02 -15.87 -10.93
N ALA A 283 11.10 -15.13 -11.55
CA ALA A 283 11.24 -13.69 -11.75
C ALA A 283 11.10 -12.88 -10.45
N CYS A 284 10.21 -13.29 -9.54
CA CYS A 284 9.88 -12.51 -8.34
C CYS A 284 10.65 -12.94 -7.08
N VAL A 285 11.16 -14.18 -7.05
CA VAL A 285 11.93 -14.75 -5.94
C VAL A 285 13.15 -15.49 -6.52
N PRO A 286 14.13 -14.75 -7.07
CA PRO A 286 15.29 -15.36 -7.73
C PRO A 286 16.23 -16.02 -6.72
N ASP A 287 16.93 -17.07 -7.17
CA ASP A 287 17.94 -17.74 -6.35
C ASP A 287 19.12 -16.81 -6.06
N GLN A 288 19.54 -16.74 -4.80
CA GLN A 288 20.61 -15.84 -4.34
C GLN A 288 21.95 -16.58 -4.12
N GLY A 289 22.22 -17.64 -4.88
CA GLY A 289 23.48 -18.40 -4.83
C GLY A 289 23.34 -19.87 -4.36
N GLU A 290 24.47 -20.50 -4.02
CA GLU A 290 24.61 -21.95 -3.83
C GLU A 290 23.81 -22.54 -2.64
N GLN A 291 23.38 -21.73 -1.67
CA GLN A 291 22.55 -22.18 -0.54
C GLN A 291 21.30 -21.32 -0.37
N VAL A 292 20.19 -21.79 -0.92
CA VAL A 292 18.87 -21.15 -0.77
C VAL A 292 18.21 -21.64 0.53
N SER A 293 17.76 -20.72 1.38
CA SER A 293 17.10 -21.07 2.65
C SER A 293 15.74 -21.75 2.45
N SER A 294 15.32 -22.58 3.41
CA SER A 294 14.00 -23.23 3.38
C SER A 294 12.83 -22.24 3.30
N ALA A 295 12.98 -21.06 3.91
CA ALA A 295 11.99 -19.99 3.84
C ALA A 295 11.85 -19.42 2.42
N VAL A 296 12.97 -19.22 1.71
CA VAL A 296 12.95 -18.75 0.31
C VAL A 296 12.35 -19.81 -0.61
N LEU A 297 12.72 -21.09 -0.42
CA LEU A 297 12.11 -22.21 -1.17
C LEU A 297 10.59 -22.29 -0.94
N HIS A 298 10.14 -22.12 0.30
CA HIS A 298 8.73 -22.10 0.64
C HIS A 298 7.99 -20.92 -0.01
N LEU A 299 8.59 -19.73 0.03
CA LEU A 299 8.05 -18.53 -0.59
C LEU A 299 7.93 -18.69 -2.11
N ARG A 300 8.97 -19.20 -2.76
CA ARG A 300 8.99 -19.46 -4.21
C ARG A 300 7.88 -20.41 -4.64
N ARG A 301 7.72 -21.55 -3.95
CA ARG A 301 6.60 -22.48 -4.19
C ARG A 301 5.25 -21.82 -3.97
N THR A 302 5.13 -20.98 -2.94
CA THR A 302 3.89 -20.26 -2.64
C THR A 302 3.52 -19.31 -3.78
N VAL A 303 4.48 -18.54 -4.29
CA VAL A 303 4.30 -17.64 -5.44
C VAL A 303 3.89 -18.43 -6.68
N ALA A 304 4.57 -19.53 -7.00
CA ALA A 304 4.26 -20.37 -8.17
C ALA A 304 2.81 -20.90 -8.10
N VAL A 305 2.41 -21.43 -6.94
CA VAL A 305 1.05 -21.93 -6.73
C VAL A 305 0.01 -20.82 -6.84
N LEU A 306 0.27 -19.65 -6.25
CA LEU A 306 -0.65 -18.51 -6.34
C LEU A 306 -0.83 -18.05 -7.79
N ALA A 307 0.26 -17.84 -8.53
CA ALA A 307 0.22 -17.41 -9.93
C ALA A 307 -0.52 -18.41 -10.83
N ARG A 308 -0.17 -19.71 -10.74
CA ARG A 308 -0.87 -20.80 -11.45
C ARG A 308 -2.37 -20.79 -11.17
N ARG A 309 -2.76 -20.71 -9.88
CA ARG A 309 -4.17 -20.73 -9.48
C ARG A 309 -4.91 -19.47 -9.91
N ALA A 310 -4.24 -18.32 -9.91
CA ALA A 310 -4.84 -17.06 -10.36
C ALA A 310 -5.14 -17.11 -11.85
N LEU A 311 -4.17 -17.56 -12.66
CA LEU A 311 -4.36 -17.71 -14.11
C LEU A 311 -5.45 -18.76 -14.42
N GLY A 312 -5.39 -19.93 -13.79
CA GLY A 312 -6.41 -20.97 -13.98
C GLY A 312 -7.82 -20.47 -13.67
N ARG A 313 -8.01 -19.70 -12.59
CA ARG A 313 -9.31 -19.09 -12.29
C ARG A 313 -9.74 -18.06 -13.32
N ALA A 314 -8.81 -17.24 -13.82
CA ALA A 314 -9.11 -16.22 -14.80
C ALA A 314 -9.55 -16.82 -16.15
N LEU A 315 -8.99 -17.96 -16.55
CA LEU A 315 -9.35 -18.66 -17.79
C LEU A 315 -10.72 -19.36 -17.70
N THR A 316 -11.19 -19.69 -16.50
CA THR A 316 -12.50 -20.33 -16.27
C THR A 316 -13.61 -19.37 -15.81
N SER A 317 -13.34 -18.06 -15.78
CA SER A 317 -14.30 -17.05 -15.32
C SER A 317 -15.16 -16.49 -16.46
#